data_AF-A0A0A1USA5-F1
#
_entry.id   AF-A0A0A1USA5-F1
#
_cell.length_a   1.000
_cell.length_b   1.000
_cell.length_c   1.000
_cell.angle_alpha   90.00
_cell.angle_beta   90.00
_cell.angle_gamma   90.00
#
_symmetry.space_group_name_H-M   'P 1'
#
loop_
_entity.id
_entity.type
_entity.pdbx_description
1 polymer ?
#
loop_
_entity_poly.entity_id
_entity_poly.type
_entity_poly.pdbx_seq_one_letter_code
_entity_poly.pdbx_strand_id
1 'polypeptide(L)'
;MKVYLVNLEKQPAYVGYTAIVIWYGVTEGQPKSFATKNKRFTVGMLIRPKTDQDMCKKPTEGGYWKDWAETFKMFWDPISEVMAELAQGDVYGYFTEERAVEQKDLKKCQAVWCRVEKSILVQSLKGKQVTSISKVCRLQGRVHQEGRLH
;
A
#
# COMPACT_ATOMS: atom_id res chain seq x y z
N MET A 1 10.53 -4.00 -12.82
CA MET A 1 9.83 -3.75 -11.54
C MET A 1 9.10 -4.99 -11.01
N LYS A 2 8.14 -5.57 -11.75
CA LYS A 2 7.36 -6.74 -11.29
C LYS A 2 8.22 -7.94 -10.84
N VAL A 3 9.20 -8.36 -11.64
CA VAL A 3 10.14 -9.45 -11.29
C VAL A 3 10.95 -9.14 -10.03
N TYR A 4 11.36 -7.88 -9.84
CA TYR A 4 12.10 -7.44 -8.64
C TYR A 4 11.22 -7.55 -7.39
N LEU A 5 9.98 -7.06 -7.44
CA LEU A 5 9.03 -7.13 -6.33
C LEU A 5 8.63 -8.57 -5.97
N VAL A 6 8.38 -9.42 -6.98
CA VAL A 6 8.10 -10.86 -6.78
C VAL A 6 9.30 -11.58 -6.14
N ASN A 7 10.52 -11.21 -6.50
CA ASN A 7 11.72 -11.79 -5.89
C ASN A 7 11.96 -11.28 -4.47
N LEU A 8 11.55 -10.05 -4.15
CA LEU A 8 11.61 -9.50 -2.80
C LEU A 8 10.68 -10.26 -1.84
N GLU A 9 9.45 -10.58 -2.27
CA GLU A 9 8.52 -11.41 -1.47
C GLU A 9 9.10 -12.79 -1.13
N LYS A 10 9.94 -13.33 -2.02
CA LYS A 10 10.60 -14.64 -1.87
C LYS A 10 11.82 -14.63 -0.96
N GLN A 11 12.24 -13.48 -0.40
CA GLN A 11 13.40 -13.46 0.49
C GLN A 11 13.10 -14.15 1.83
N PRO A 12 14.10 -14.78 2.47
CA PRO A 12 13.93 -15.47 3.76
C PRO A 12 13.29 -14.63 4.86
N ALA A 13 13.56 -13.31 4.86
CA ALA A 13 13.00 -12.36 5.84
C ALA A 13 11.47 -12.21 5.77
N TYR A 14 10.85 -12.71 4.69
CA TYR A 14 9.44 -12.56 4.37
C TYR A 14 8.72 -13.92 4.30
N VAL A 15 9.40 -15.02 4.61
CA VAL A 15 8.81 -16.37 4.69
C VAL A 15 7.73 -16.41 5.78
N GLY A 16 6.53 -16.88 5.40
CA GLY A 16 5.39 -17.05 6.32
C GLY A 16 4.57 -15.79 6.57
N TYR A 17 4.90 -14.70 5.89
CA TYR A 17 4.01 -13.56 5.80
C TYR A 17 3.01 -13.78 4.66
N THR A 18 1.75 -13.44 4.89
CA THR A 18 0.64 -13.99 4.09
C THR A 18 -0.17 -12.93 3.36
N ALA A 19 0.15 -11.64 3.54
CA ALA A 19 -0.70 -10.57 3.08
C ALA A 19 -0.07 -9.18 3.10
N ILE A 20 -0.68 -8.30 2.31
CA ILE A 20 -0.27 -6.92 2.11
C ILE A 20 -1.10 -5.98 2.99
N VAL A 21 -0.41 -5.04 3.62
CA VAL A 21 -0.96 -3.88 4.32
C VAL A 21 -0.73 -2.66 3.45
N ILE A 22 -1.83 -2.04 3.04
CA ILE A 22 -1.85 -0.79 2.30
C ILE A 22 -2.23 0.32 3.26
N TRP A 23 -1.66 1.51 3.10
CA TRP A 23 -1.94 2.63 3.97
C TRP A 23 -2.06 3.93 3.20
N TYR A 24 -2.93 4.81 3.67
CA TYR A 24 -3.15 6.10 3.07
C TYR A 24 -3.54 7.15 4.12
N GLY A 25 -2.89 8.32 4.07
CA GLY A 25 -3.10 9.40 5.04
C GLY A 25 -2.42 9.17 6.40
N VAL A 26 -1.59 8.15 6.54
CA VAL A 26 -0.84 7.85 7.77
C VAL A 26 0.65 7.71 7.48
N THR A 27 1.50 8.01 8.46
CA THR A 27 2.94 7.78 8.35
C THR A 27 3.25 6.28 8.40
N GLU A 28 4.25 5.83 7.65
CA GLU A 28 4.57 4.39 7.49
C GLU A 28 4.84 3.68 8.83
N GLY A 29 5.30 4.38 9.86
CA GLY A 29 5.66 3.78 11.15
C GLY A 29 4.56 2.92 11.77
N GLN A 30 3.29 3.34 11.67
CA GLN A 30 2.18 2.58 12.25
C GLN A 30 1.74 1.39 11.39
N PRO A 31 1.48 1.54 10.07
CA PRO A 31 1.27 0.41 9.17
C PRO A 31 2.39 -0.63 9.26
N LYS A 32 3.66 -0.20 9.32
CA LYS A 32 4.82 -1.09 9.45
C LYS A 32 4.81 -1.87 10.76
N SER A 33 4.48 -1.21 11.88
CA SER A 33 4.37 -1.87 13.18
C SER A 33 3.24 -2.90 13.21
N PHE A 34 2.07 -2.54 12.67
CA PHE A 34 0.95 -3.46 12.51
C PHE A 34 1.32 -4.65 11.61
N ALA A 35 1.93 -4.39 10.46
CA ALA A 35 2.34 -5.39 9.50
C ALA A 35 3.32 -6.39 10.14
N THR A 36 4.36 -5.88 10.80
CA THR A 36 5.34 -6.69 11.53
C THR A 36 4.69 -7.57 12.60
N LYS A 37 3.81 -6.99 13.45
CA LYS A 37 3.12 -7.73 14.52
C LYS A 37 2.25 -8.87 13.99
N ASN A 38 1.64 -8.69 12.81
CA ASN A 38 0.70 -9.65 12.24
C ASN A 38 1.31 -10.53 11.14
N LYS A 39 2.65 -10.53 10.97
CA LYS A 39 3.35 -11.23 9.89
C LYS A 39 2.78 -10.87 8.50
N ARG A 40 2.72 -9.57 8.21
CA ARG A 40 2.26 -8.97 6.95
C ARG A 40 3.26 -7.92 6.47
N PHE A 41 3.17 -7.52 5.19
CA PHE A 41 4.13 -6.59 4.59
C PHE A 41 3.48 -5.26 4.21
N THR A 42 4.23 -4.17 4.31
CA THR A 42 3.95 -2.93 3.59
C THR A 42 4.82 -2.85 2.33
N VAL A 43 4.40 -2.07 1.34
CA VAL A 43 5.22 -1.78 0.16
C VAL A 43 6.58 -1.17 0.55
N GLY A 44 6.61 -0.24 1.52
CA GLY A 44 7.85 0.40 1.95
C GLY A 44 8.77 -0.54 2.75
N MET A 45 8.25 -1.63 3.33
CA MET A 45 9.09 -2.69 3.89
C MET A 45 9.86 -3.48 2.83
N LEU A 46 9.46 -3.43 1.56
CA LEU A 46 10.12 -4.11 0.44
C LEU A 46 11.12 -3.18 -0.27
N ILE A 47 10.82 -1.88 -0.34
CA ILE A 47 11.70 -0.83 -0.88
C ILE A 47 12.74 -0.44 0.19
N ARG A 48 13.68 -1.37 0.48
CA ARG A 48 14.64 -1.25 1.60
C ARG A 48 15.99 -0.59 1.32
N PRO A 49 16.58 -0.60 0.10
CA PRO A 49 17.84 0.08 -0.14
C PRO A 49 17.70 1.60 0.00
N LYS A 50 18.72 2.25 0.60
CA LYS A 50 18.82 3.72 0.62
C LYS A 50 18.68 4.32 -0.78
N THR A 51 19.25 3.64 -1.78
CA THR A 51 19.16 4.01 -3.19
C THR A 51 17.72 4.05 -3.69
N ASP A 52 16.89 3.06 -3.32
CA ASP A 52 15.50 3.01 -3.75
C ASP A 52 14.66 4.12 -3.08
N GLN A 53 15.03 4.54 -1.86
CA GLN A 53 14.45 5.72 -1.20
C GLN A 53 14.91 7.04 -1.82
N ASP A 54 16.14 7.13 -2.32
CA ASP A 54 16.60 8.33 -3.01
C ASP A 54 15.89 8.47 -4.38
N MET A 55 15.56 7.36 -5.03
CA MET A 55 14.80 7.34 -6.28
C MET A 55 13.37 7.87 -6.17
N CYS A 56 12.77 7.88 -4.98
CA CYS A 56 11.40 8.35 -4.77
C CYS A 56 11.32 9.83 -4.37
N LYS A 57 12.44 10.57 -4.35
CA LYS A 57 12.46 12.00 -4.07
C LYS A 57 12.30 12.84 -5.35
N LYS A 58 11.93 14.11 -5.19
CA LYS A 58 12.00 15.12 -6.27
C LYS A 58 13.44 15.65 -6.41
N PRO A 59 13.82 16.45 -7.44
CA PRO A 59 15.24 16.70 -7.74
C PRO A 59 15.88 17.59 -6.68
N THR A 60 15.10 18.51 -6.09
CA THR A 60 15.55 19.37 -5.00
C THR A 60 15.90 18.61 -3.72
N GLU A 61 15.50 17.35 -3.62
CA GLU A 61 15.75 16.47 -2.46
C GLU A 61 16.71 15.32 -2.82
N GLY A 62 17.30 15.35 -4.02
CA GLY A 62 18.27 14.36 -4.51
C GLY A 62 17.67 13.20 -5.33
N GLY A 63 16.42 13.31 -5.80
CA GLY A 63 15.79 12.30 -6.67
C GLY A 63 15.77 12.67 -8.16
N TYR A 64 15.12 11.84 -8.97
CA TYR A 64 15.19 11.90 -10.45
C TYR A 64 13.99 12.56 -11.13
N TRP A 65 12.86 12.70 -10.41
CA TRP A 65 11.57 13.14 -10.98
C TRP A 65 11.32 14.61 -10.69
N LYS A 66 10.73 15.37 -11.61
CA LYS A 66 10.51 16.81 -11.54
C LYS A 66 9.78 17.26 -10.27
N ASP A 67 8.73 16.54 -9.89
CA ASP A 67 7.88 16.85 -8.74
C ASP A 67 7.27 15.58 -8.14
N TRP A 68 6.56 15.74 -7.02
CA TRP A 68 5.91 14.61 -6.37
C TRP A 68 4.84 13.95 -7.24
N ALA A 69 4.14 14.70 -8.09
CA ALA A 69 3.13 14.12 -8.96
C ALA A 69 3.76 13.17 -10.00
N GLU A 70 4.90 13.56 -10.56
CA GLU A 70 5.69 12.70 -11.45
C GLU A 70 6.31 11.52 -10.68
N THR A 71 6.86 11.73 -9.48
CA THR A 71 7.32 10.63 -8.62
C THR A 71 6.21 9.60 -8.38
N PHE A 72 4.99 10.05 -8.03
CA PHE A 72 3.88 9.13 -7.80
C PHE A 72 3.56 8.35 -9.07
N LYS A 73 3.44 9.04 -10.22
CA LYS A 73 3.10 8.40 -11.49
C LYS A 73 4.17 7.42 -11.99
N MET A 74 5.45 7.77 -11.84
CA MET A 74 6.55 7.01 -12.44
C MET A 74 7.12 5.93 -11.52
N PHE A 75 6.99 6.10 -10.21
CA PHE A 75 7.56 5.18 -9.23
C PHE A 75 6.49 4.48 -8.38
N TRP A 76 5.62 5.24 -7.70
CA TRP A 76 4.68 4.64 -6.75
C TRP A 76 3.51 3.93 -7.41
N ASP A 77 2.88 4.52 -8.43
CA ASP A 77 1.73 3.93 -9.12
C ASP A 77 2.09 2.53 -9.69
N PRO A 78 3.20 2.32 -10.43
CA PRO A 78 3.57 0.99 -10.92
C PRO A 78 3.91 -0.03 -9.82
N ILE A 79 4.53 0.42 -8.72
CA ILE A 79 4.84 -0.47 -7.58
C ILE A 79 3.54 -0.89 -6.88
N SER A 80 2.66 0.08 -6.62
CA SER A 80 1.36 -0.15 -6.01
C SER A 80 0.46 -1.04 -6.88
N GLU A 81 0.49 -0.88 -8.20
CA GLU A 81 -0.19 -1.77 -9.15
C GLU A 81 0.28 -3.22 -8.98
N VAL A 82 1.59 -3.46 -9.09
CA VAL A 82 2.15 -4.81 -8.92
C VAL A 82 1.81 -5.40 -7.55
N MET A 83 1.89 -4.60 -6.49
CA MET A 83 1.57 -5.06 -5.14
C MET A 83 0.10 -5.43 -5.01
N ALA A 84 -0.81 -4.63 -5.58
CA ALA A 84 -2.23 -4.96 -5.60
C ALA A 84 -2.53 -6.23 -6.41
N GLU A 85 -1.86 -6.45 -7.55
CA GLU A 85 -2.02 -7.66 -8.37
C GLU A 85 -1.52 -8.93 -7.68
N LEU A 86 -0.45 -8.81 -6.88
CA LEU A 86 0.14 -9.93 -6.15
C LEU A 86 -0.58 -10.22 -4.83
N ALA A 87 -1.48 -9.33 -4.38
CA ALA A 87 -2.20 -9.50 -3.14
C ALA A 87 -3.04 -10.79 -3.14
N GLN A 88 -2.89 -11.58 -2.08
CA GLN A 88 -3.63 -12.82 -1.88
C GLN A 88 -4.20 -12.86 -0.46
N GLY A 89 -5.29 -13.61 -0.28
CA GLY A 89 -5.92 -13.78 1.02
C GLY A 89 -6.49 -12.46 1.54
N ASP A 90 -6.30 -12.19 2.83
CA ASP A 90 -6.86 -11.00 3.47
C ASP A 90 -5.97 -9.77 3.26
N VAL A 91 -6.54 -8.67 2.78
CA VAL A 91 -5.84 -7.39 2.59
C VAL A 91 -6.34 -6.37 3.61
N TYR A 92 -5.42 -5.58 4.17
CA TYR A 92 -5.72 -4.59 5.20
C TYR A 92 -5.40 -3.20 4.69
N GLY A 93 -6.40 -2.32 4.67
CA GLY A 93 -6.25 -0.91 4.37
C GLY A 93 -6.24 -0.07 5.63
N TYR A 94 -5.19 0.71 5.84
CA TYR A 94 -5.00 1.56 7.01
C TYR A 94 -5.24 3.04 6.66
N PHE A 95 -6.24 3.66 7.29
CA PHE A 95 -6.71 5.01 6.93
C PHE A 95 -6.92 5.90 8.15
N THR A 96 -6.81 7.21 7.99
CA THR A 96 -7.51 8.15 8.89
C THR A 96 -9.01 8.14 8.57
N GLU A 97 -9.83 8.63 9.49
CA GLU A 97 -11.28 8.76 9.24
C GLU A 97 -11.58 9.64 8.03
N GLU A 98 -10.88 10.76 7.88
CA GLU A 98 -11.10 11.65 6.74
C GLU A 98 -10.82 10.92 5.41
N ARG A 99 -9.75 10.12 5.37
CA ARG A 99 -9.40 9.33 4.18
C ARG A 99 -10.33 8.15 3.96
N ALA A 100 -10.89 7.56 5.02
CA ALA A 100 -11.91 6.52 4.92
C ALA A 100 -13.22 7.05 4.30
N VAL A 101 -13.55 8.32 4.53
CA VAL A 101 -14.66 9.02 3.88
C VAL A 101 -14.29 9.40 2.44
N GLU A 102 -13.13 10.01 2.23
CA GLU A 102 -12.69 10.49 0.91
C GLU A 102 -12.68 9.37 -0.14
N GLN A 103 -12.21 8.17 0.21
CA GLN A 103 -12.14 7.05 -0.74
C GLN A 103 -13.50 6.54 -1.22
N LYS A 104 -14.62 7.02 -0.66
CA LYS A 104 -15.98 6.74 -1.15
C LYS A 104 -16.28 7.54 -2.43
N ASP A 105 -15.61 8.68 -2.62
CA ASP A 105 -15.71 9.52 -3.82
C ASP A 105 -14.41 9.43 -4.63
N LEU A 106 -14.37 8.48 -5.57
CA LEU A 106 -13.18 8.23 -6.41
C LEU A 106 -12.84 9.42 -7.32
N LYS A 107 -13.77 10.35 -7.59
CA LYS A 107 -13.46 11.54 -8.38
C LYS A 107 -12.62 12.54 -7.57
N LYS A 108 -12.78 12.55 -6.24
CA LYS A 108 -12.04 13.42 -5.33
C LYS A 108 -10.76 12.79 -4.80
N CYS A 109 -10.75 11.48 -4.61
CA CYS A 109 -9.61 10.78 -4.03
C CYS A 109 -8.47 10.62 -5.06
N GLN A 110 -7.47 11.50 -4.98
CA GLN A 110 -6.30 11.50 -5.89
C GLN A 110 -5.15 10.62 -5.39
N ALA A 111 -5.34 9.83 -4.34
CA ALA A 111 -4.31 8.97 -3.78
C ALA A 111 -4.03 7.75 -4.66
N VAL A 112 -2.81 7.21 -4.57
CA VAL A 112 -2.42 5.94 -5.23
C VAL A 112 -3.42 4.83 -4.91
N TRP A 113 -3.86 4.73 -3.66
CA TRP A 113 -4.94 3.82 -3.23
C TRP A 113 -6.18 3.89 -4.13
N CYS A 114 -6.69 5.09 -4.37
CA CYS A 114 -7.95 5.29 -5.10
C CYS A 114 -7.76 5.19 -6.62
N ARG A 115 -6.61 5.65 -7.13
CA ARG A 115 -6.30 5.68 -8.56
C ARG A 115 -5.88 4.32 -9.10
N VAL A 116 -5.23 3.50 -8.29
CA VAL A 116 -4.55 2.26 -8.72
C VAL A 116 -5.01 1.05 -7.91
N GLU A 117 -4.71 1.03 -6.60
CA GLU A 117 -4.75 -0.23 -5.82
C GLU A 117 -6.17 -0.76 -5.62
N LYS A 118 -7.12 0.13 -5.31
CA LYS A 118 -8.48 -0.25 -4.91
C LYS A 118 -9.23 -0.98 -6.03
N SER A 119 -9.12 -0.53 -7.28
CA SER A 119 -9.82 -1.16 -8.40
C SER A 119 -9.30 -2.57 -8.67
N ILE A 120 -7.98 -2.76 -8.62
CA ILE A 120 -7.31 -4.05 -8.78
C ILE A 120 -7.76 -5.01 -7.67
N LEU A 121 -7.71 -4.58 -6.41
CA LEU A 121 -8.08 -5.44 -5.28
C LEU A 121 -9.56 -5.84 -5.30
N VAL A 122 -10.45 -4.93 -5.69
CA VAL A 122 -11.89 -5.24 -5.85
C VAL A 122 -12.09 -6.25 -6.99
N GLN A 123 -11.31 -6.17 -8.07
CA GLN A 123 -11.33 -7.18 -9.14
C GLN A 123 -10.77 -8.52 -8.64
N SER A 124 -9.65 -8.54 -7.91
CA SER A 124 -9.07 -9.74 -7.32
C SER A 124 -9.99 -10.40 -6.29
N LEU A 125 -10.84 -9.63 -5.60
CA LEU A 125 -11.88 -10.14 -4.70
C LEU A 125 -12.94 -10.93 -5.50
N LYS A 126 -13.36 -10.44 -6.68
CA LYS A 126 -14.26 -11.17 -7.59
C LYS A 126 -13.62 -12.45 -8.13
N GLY A 127 -12.31 -12.40 -8.39
CA GLY A 127 -11.49 -13.54 -8.81
C GLY A 127 -11.14 -14.53 -7.69
N LYS A 128 -11.54 -14.27 -6.43
CA LYS A 128 -11.23 -15.07 -5.23
C LYS A 128 -9.75 -15.21 -4.89
N GLN A 129 -8.87 -14.45 -5.53
CA GLN A 129 -7.45 -14.38 -5.17
C GLN A 129 -7.28 -13.65 -3.83
N VAL A 130 -8.02 -12.55 -3.66
CA VAL A 130 -8.22 -11.86 -2.38
C VAL A 130 -9.48 -12.41 -1.74
N THR A 131 -9.42 -12.77 -0.45
CA THR A 131 -10.54 -13.33 0.33
C THR A 131 -11.32 -12.26 1.08
N SER A 132 -10.63 -11.21 1.54
CA SER A 132 -11.28 -10.07 2.17
C SER A 132 -10.44 -8.80 2.04
N ILE A 133 -11.11 -7.64 2.05
CA ILE A 133 -10.45 -6.34 2.18
C ILE A 133 -11.03 -5.66 3.41
N SER A 134 -10.23 -5.58 4.48
CA SER A 134 -10.62 -5.03 5.77
C SER A 134 -10.05 -3.64 5.96
N LYS A 135 -10.84 -2.70 6.51
CA LYS A 135 -10.34 -1.37 6.86
C LYS A 135 -9.95 -1.31 8.33
N VAL A 136 -8.86 -0.61 8.59
CA VAL A 136 -8.39 -0.28 9.92
C VAL A 136 -8.30 1.25 9.98
N CYS A 137 -9.22 1.85 10.72
CA CYS A 137 -9.31 3.30 10.89
C CYS A 137 -8.53 3.72 12.15
N ARG A 138 -7.76 4.81 12.04
CA ARG A 138 -7.13 5.45 13.20
C ARG A 138 -8.02 6.58 13.71
N LEU A 139 -8.62 6.40 14.87
CA LEU A 139 -9.09 7.49 15.74
C LEU A 139 -7.86 8.12 16.39
N GLN A 140 -7.89 9.42 16.70
CA GLN A 140 -6.79 10.16 17.37
C GLN A 140 -6.16 9.33 18.52
N GLY A 141 -5.08 8.61 18.22
CA GLY A 141 -4.35 7.75 19.18
C GLY A 141 -4.85 6.30 19.37
N ARG A 142 -5.96 5.84 18.77
CA ARG A 142 -6.45 4.44 18.91
C ARG A 142 -6.79 3.81 17.56
N VAL A 143 -6.46 2.53 17.44
CA VAL A 143 -6.75 1.73 16.24
C VAL A 143 -8.13 1.10 16.41
N HIS A 144 -9.06 1.39 15.49
CA HIS A 144 -10.36 0.76 15.43
C HIS A 144 -10.47 -0.06 14.14
N GLN A 145 -10.91 -1.31 14.23
CA GLN A 145 -11.25 -2.10 13.05
C GLN A 145 -12.69 -1.76 12.65
N GLU A 146 -12.87 -1.22 11.46
CA GLU A 146 -14.19 -0.91 10.92
C GLU A 146 -14.40 -1.65 9.59
N GLY A 147 -15.24 -2.68 9.60
CA GLY A 147 -15.99 -3.17 8.42
C GLY A 147 -15.21 -3.71 7.20
N ARG A 148 -15.94 -4.45 6.35
CA ARG A 148 -15.46 -4.91 5.03
C ARG A 148 -15.75 -3.87 3.96
N LEU A 149 -14.83 -3.74 3.00
CA LEU A 149 -15.09 -3.02 1.75
C LEU A 149 -16.04 -3.86 0.88
N HIS A 150 -17.26 -3.34 0.64
CA HIS A 150 -18.19 -3.84 -0.36
C HIS A 150 -18.00 -3.09 -1.69
#